data_AF-A0A1S3HBG6-F1
#
_entry.id   AF-A0A1S3HBG6-F1
#
_cell.length_a   1.000
_cell.length_b   1.000
_cell.length_c   1.000
_cell.angle_alpha   90.00
_cell.angle_beta   90.00
_cell.angle_gamma   90.00
#
_symmetry.space_group_name_H-M   'P 1'
#
loop_
_entity.id
_entity.type
_entity.pdbx_description
1 polymer ?
#
loop_
_entity_poly.entity_id
_entity_poly.type
_entity_poly.pdbx_seq_one_letter_code
_entity_poly.pdbx_strand_id
1 'polypeptide(L)'
;MAAYRSFNATFKNSLQKAAEIGDIETVRQLLESKICDANERTDTVGLGLLVPVDRTPLHYAATGGHCDIAALLIQHGADPCRVTWDGQTPLHFAATAGHCDIAAFLIQHGADPCRVTWDGQTPLHFAATAGHCDIAALLIQHGADPSGANKGGQTPLHSAAFGGHSDVAALLIQHGADPSRYSVDARSPLFDAAMGGHCDVVTLLIQHGADPCSMNWMRVTPLHDAAMGGHRDVAALLIQHGADPCSEDWKYKMFCCTAKRTVMGKGDKMA
;
A
#
# COMPACT_ATOMS: atom_id res chain seq x y z
N MET A 1 -2.34 -36.84 22.25
CA MET A 1 -2.99 -36.02 21.20
C MET A 1 -2.77 -34.51 21.40
N ALA A 2 -3.15 -33.91 22.54
CA ALA A 2 -2.95 -32.48 22.79
C ALA A 2 -1.47 -32.04 22.90
N ALA A 3 -0.63 -32.81 23.60
CA ALA A 3 0.81 -32.54 23.71
C ALA A 3 1.56 -32.70 22.37
N TYR A 4 1.15 -33.67 21.54
CA TYR A 4 1.72 -33.87 20.19
C TYR A 4 1.34 -32.72 19.24
N ARG A 5 0.10 -32.21 19.32
CA ARG A 5 -0.34 -31.03 18.55
C ARG A 5 0.35 -29.74 19.02
N SER A 6 0.51 -29.56 20.34
CA SER A 6 1.21 -28.41 20.92
C SER A 6 2.70 -28.41 20.57
N PHE A 7 3.35 -29.58 20.63
CA PHE A 7 4.75 -29.74 20.24
C PHE A 7 4.98 -29.44 18.75
N ASN A 8 4.13 -29.93 17.85
CA ASN A 8 4.22 -29.61 16.42
C ASN A 8 3.94 -28.13 16.13
N ALA A 9 2.97 -27.50 16.82
CA ALA A 9 2.65 -26.09 16.61
C ALA A 9 3.82 -25.15 16.94
N THR A 10 4.61 -25.46 17.98
CA THR A 10 5.82 -24.69 18.32
C THR A 10 6.87 -24.77 17.22
N PHE A 11 7.12 -25.97 16.67
CA PHE A 11 8.12 -26.17 15.60
C PHE A 11 7.70 -25.60 14.25
N LYS A 12 6.41 -25.67 13.91
CA LYS A 12 5.88 -25.04 12.69
C LYS A 12 6.22 -23.56 12.70
N ASN A 13 5.78 -22.85 13.75
CA ASN A 13 6.04 -21.43 13.93
C ASN A 13 7.54 -21.08 14.01
N SER A 14 8.40 -22.02 14.43
CA SER A 14 9.86 -21.83 14.41
C SER A 14 10.41 -21.65 12.99
N LEU A 15 9.90 -22.38 11.98
CA LEU A 15 10.37 -22.24 10.60
C LEU A 15 10.00 -20.86 10.04
N GLN A 16 8.74 -20.44 10.22
CA GLN A 16 8.32 -19.10 9.77
C GLN A 16 9.06 -18.00 10.51
N LYS A 17 9.32 -18.17 11.82
CA LYS A 17 10.06 -17.18 12.60
C LYS A 17 11.52 -17.07 12.16
N ALA A 18 12.18 -18.20 11.93
CA ALA A 18 13.54 -18.24 11.40
C ALA A 18 13.61 -17.58 10.01
N ALA A 19 12.62 -17.83 9.15
CA ALA A 19 12.51 -17.21 7.84
C ALA A 19 12.25 -15.70 7.91
N GLU A 20 11.55 -15.20 8.93
CA GLU A 20 11.31 -13.77 9.13
C GLU A 20 12.58 -13.02 9.56
N ILE A 21 13.35 -13.61 10.49
CA ILE A 21 14.53 -12.96 11.09
C ILE A 21 15.83 -13.16 10.28
N GLY A 22 15.84 -14.04 9.28
CA GLY A 22 17.03 -14.29 8.46
C GLY A 22 17.95 -15.40 8.99
N ASP A 23 17.45 -16.30 9.85
CA ASP A 23 18.26 -17.41 10.39
C ASP A 23 18.30 -18.60 9.42
N ILE A 24 19.20 -18.51 8.43
CA ILE A 24 19.37 -19.53 7.39
C ILE A 24 19.76 -20.90 7.96
N GLU A 25 20.56 -20.95 9.03
CA GLU A 25 21.02 -22.22 9.61
C GLU A 25 19.87 -22.96 10.27
N THR A 26 19.04 -22.25 11.04
CA THR A 26 17.82 -22.84 11.61
C THR A 26 16.85 -23.27 10.51
N VAL A 27 16.65 -22.46 9.46
CA VAL A 27 15.80 -22.86 8.32
C VAL A 27 16.32 -24.15 7.67
N ARG A 28 17.63 -24.23 7.40
CA ARG A 28 18.27 -25.41 6.80
C ARG A 28 18.07 -26.65 7.67
N GLN A 29 18.39 -26.56 8.95
CA GLN A 29 18.25 -27.69 9.89
C GLN A 29 16.79 -28.18 9.96
N LEU A 30 15.83 -27.26 10.02
CA LEU A 30 14.41 -27.59 10.06
C LEU A 30 13.94 -28.29 8.77
N LEU A 31 14.34 -27.80 7.60
CA LEU A 31 13.99 -28.43 6.31
C LEU A 31 14.67 -29.80 6.12
N GLU A 32 15.93 -29.94 6.51
CA GLU A 32 16.68 -31.22 6.43
C GLU A 32 16.14 -32.28 7.38
N SER A 33 15.62 -31.88 8.55
CA SER A 33 15.01 -32.78 9.51
C SER A 33 13.73 -33.45 8.98
N LYS A 34 13.14 -32.93 7.89
CA LYS A 34 11.84 -33.34 7.31
C LYS A 34 10.67 -33.31 8.31
N ILE A 35 10.81 -32.55 9.40
CA ILE A 35 9.76 -32.38 10.42
C ILE A 35 8.72 -31.35 9.97
N CYS A 36 9.13 -30.38 9.14
CA CYS A 36 8.27 -29.32 8.60
C CYS A 36 8.31 -29.26 7.07
N ASP A 37 7.19 -28.91 6.44
CA ASP A 37 7.07 -28.63 5.01
C ASP A 37 7.45 -27.17 4.71
N ALA A 38 8.11 -26.91 3.57
CA ALA A 38 8.39 -25.56 3.11
C ALA A 38 7.11 -24.75 2.80
N ASN A 39 5.98 -25.44 2.58
CA ASN A 39 4.65 -24.86 2.38
C ASN A 39 3.78 -24.85 3.65
N GLU A 40 4.35 -25.18 4.81
CA GLU A 40 3.61 -25.22 6.07
C GLU A 40 3.00 -23.86 6.39
N ARG A 41 1.75 -23.86 6.87
CA ARG A 41 1.01 -22.64 7.16
C ARG A 41 1.02 -22.35 8.66
N THR A 42 1.00 -21.07 9.02
CA THR A 42 0.91 -20.66 10.42
C THR A 42 -0.44 -21.05 11.02
N ASP A 43 -0.43 -21.91 12.05
CA ASP A 43 -1.63 -22.34 12.77
C ASP A 43 -2.01 -21.25 13.81
N THR A 44 -3.11 -20.53 13.58
CA THR A 44 -3.53 -19.35 14.37
C THR A 44 -4.21 -19.64 15.70
N VAL A 45 -4.35 -20.92 16.08
CA VAL A 45 -5.11 -21.33 17.27
C VAL A 45 -4.55 -20.77 18.59
N GLY A 46 -3.34 -20.19 18.59
CA GLY A 46 -2.67 -19.65 19.78
C GLY A 46 -2.57 -18.12 19.91
N LEU A 47 -3.00 -17.32 18.92
CA LEU A 47 -2.70 -15.87 18.89
C LEU A 47 -3.88 -14.94 19.21
N GLY A 48 -5.09 -15.45 19.41
CA GLY A 48 -6.26 -14.63 19.79
C GLY A 48 -6.67 -13.58 18.75
N LEU A 49 -6.19 -13.69 17.51
CA LEU A 49 -6.51 -12.77 16.42
C LEU A 49 -7.82 -13.16 15.74
N LEU A 50 -8.63 -12.16 15.40
CA LEU A 50 -9.94 -12.30 14.75
C LEU A 50 -9.84 -12.75 13.27
N VAL A 51 -8.63 -12.79 12.71
CA VAL A 51 -8.35 -13.22 11.33
C VAL A 51 -7.26 -14.30 11.30
N PRO A 52 -7.44 -15.41 10.55
CA PRO A 52 -6.41 -16.44 10.44
C PRO A 52 -5.23 -15.92 9.62
N VAL A 53 -4.08 -15.70 10.24
CA VAL A 53 -2.80 -15.50 9.53
C VAL A 53 -2.40 -16.81 8.88
N ASP A 54 -2.57 -16.90 7.56
CA ASP A 54 -2.38 -18.14 6.80
C ASP A 54 -1.15 -18.07 5.88
N ARG A 55 0.01 -17.79 6.50
CA ARG A 55 1.28 -17.47 5.81
C ARG A 55 2.23 -18.67 5.80
N THR A 56 2.94 -18.84 4.69
CA THR A 56 4.04 -19.83 4.57
C THR A 56 5.38 -19.20 4.93
N PRO A 57 6.43 -19.99 5.21
CA PRO A 57 7.79 -19.48 5.43
C PRO A 57 8.25 -18.52 4.32
N LEU A 58 7.85 -18.75 3.08
CA LEU A 58 8.21 -17.88 1.95
C LEU A 58 7.58 -16.48 2.04
N HIS A 59 6.38 -16.33 2.63
CA HIS A 59 5.80 -15.02 2.90
C HIS A 59 6.62 -14.26 3.95
N TYR A 60 7.13 -14.95 4.96
CA TYR A 60 7.98 -14.36 6.01
C TYR A 60 9.36 -13.99 5.48
N ALA A 61 9.97 -14.85 4.67
CA ALA A 61 11.22 -14.54 3.96
C ALA A 61 11.06 -13.31 3.05
N ALA A 62 9.94 -13.24 2.31
CA ALA A 62 9.61 -12.07 1.47
C ALA A 62 9.41 -10.79 2.29
N THR A 63 8.80 -10.89 3.48
CA THR A 63 8.64 -9.75 4.40
C THR A 63 9.98 -9.28 4.98
N GLY A 64 10.92 -10.20 5.22
CA GLY A 64 12.25 -9.90 5.77
C GLY A 64 13.34 -9.62 4.74
N GLY A 65 13.07 -9.82 3.44
CA GLY A 65 14.02 -9.58 2.35
C GLY A 65 15.09 -10.67 2.18
N HIS A 66 14.92 -11.84 2.78
CA HIS A 66 15.95 -12.89 2.84
C HIS A 66 15.94 -13.78 1.58
N CYS A 67 16.65 -13.33 0.54
CA CYS A 67 16.71 -14.03 -0.76
C CYS A 67 17.33 -15.43 -0.70
N ASP A 68 18.33 -15.61 0.16
CA ASP A 68 19.00 -16.89 0.42
C ASP A 68 18.05 -17.92 1.05
N ILE A 69 17.24 -17.48 2.02
CA ILE A 69 16.17 -18.29 2.62
C ILE A 69 15.07 -18.58 1.60
N ALA A 70 14.65 -17.58 0.81
CA ALA A 70 13.66 -17.80 -0.24
C ALA A 70 14.14 -18.84 -1.27
N ALA A 71 15.41 -18.77 -1.68
CA ALA A 71 16.01 -19.75 -2.58
C ALA A 71 16.03 -21.15 -1.96
N LEU A 72 16.42 -21.27 -0.69
CA LEU A 72 16.42 -22.55 0.02
C LEU A 72 15.00 -23.13 0.12
N LEU A 73 14.01 -22.31 0.45
CA LEU A 73 12.60 -22.73 0.53
C LEU A 73 12.07 -23.23 -0.82
N ILE A 74 12.34 -22.52 -1.92
CA ILE A 74 11.93 -22.93 -3.27
C ILE A 74 12.63 -24.22 -3.70
N GLN A 75 13.92 -24.40 -3.38
CA GLN A 75 14.64 -25.66 -3.61
C GLN A 75 14.00 -26.85 -2.88
N HIS A 76 13.41 -26.60 -1.72
CA HIS A 76 12.66 -27.59 -0.95
C HIS A 76 11.16 -27.66 -1.31
N GLY A 77 10.75 -27.05 -2.43
CA GLY A 77 9.41 -27.19 -2.99
C GLY A 77 8.40 -26.14 -2.53
N ALA A 78 8.84 -25.01 -1.94
CA ALA A 78 7.93 -23.89 -1.66
C ALA A 78 7.32 -23.32 -2.94
N ASP A 79 6.01 -23.07 -2.91
CA ASP A 79 5.27 -22.45 -4.01
C ASP A 79 5.33 -20.91 -3.93
N PRO A 80 6.01 -20.22 -4.88
CA PRO A 80 6.10 -18.75 -4.90
C PRO A 80 4.76 -18.06 -5.21
N CYS A 81 3.77 -18.80 -5.70
CA CYS A 81 2.44 -18.31 -6.03
C CYS A 81 1.40 -18.61 -4.95
N ARG A 82 1.81 -19.20 -3.83
CA ARG A 82 0.93 -19.52 -2.71
C ARG A 82 0.29 -18.24 -2.17
N VAL A 83 -1.03 -18.28 -1.93
CA VAL A 83 -1.77 -17.12 -1.41
C VAL A 83 -2.20 -17.32 0.03
N THR A 84 -2.19 -16.25 0.82
CA THR A 84 -2.86 -16.14 2.13
C THR A 84 -4.38 -16.12 1.96
N TRP A 85 -5.10 -16.09 3.09
CA TRP A 85 -6.57 -16.02 3.10
C TRP A 85 -7.12 -14.77 2.39
N ASP A 86 -6.45 -13.62 2.45
CA ASP A 86 -6.84 -12.39 1.75
C ASP A 86 -6.37 -12.34 0.28
N GLY A 87 -5.76 -13.43 -0.20
CA GLY A 87 -5.30 -13.54 -1.58
C GLY A 87 -3.92 -12.94 -1.85
N GLN A 88 -3.16 -12.54 -0.82
CA GLN A 88 -1.81 -12.00 -0.99
C GLN A 88 -0.79 -13.13 -1.23
N THR A 89 0.10 -12.93 -2.20
CA THR A 89 1.26 -13.80 -2.48
C THR A 89 2.52 -13.28 -1.76
N PRO A 90 3.62 -14.06 -1.66
CA PRO A 90 4.90 -13.55 -1.17
C PRO A 90 5.35 -12.25 -1.87
N LEU A 91 5.04 -12.08 -3.16
CA LEU A 91 5.37 -10.85 -3.89
C LEU A 91 4.63 -9.62 -3.35
N HIS A 92 3.41 -9.75 -2.84
CA HIS A 92 2.68 -8.64 -2.19
C HIS A 92 3.40 -8.20 -0.90
N PHE A 93 3.91 -9.16 -0.13
CA PHE A 93 4.68 -8.87 1.10
C PHE A 93 6.02 -8.21 0.78
N ALA A 94 6.75 -8.75 -0.20
CA ALA A 94 7.99 -8.11 -0.69
C ALA A 94 7.72 -6.67 -1.17
N ALA A 95 6.62 -6.47 -1.89
CA ALA A 95 6.22 -5.15 -2.39
C ALA A 95 5.83 -4.17 -1.28
N THR A 96 5.22 -4.66 -0.20
CA THR A 96 4.88 -3.83 0.97
C THR A 96 6.11 -3.51 1.83
N ALA A 97 7.08 -4.41 1.88
CA ALA A 97 8.27 -4.29 2.73
C ALA A 97 9.45 -3.55 2.07
N GLY A 98 9.39 -3.32 0.75
CA GLY A 98 10.44 -2.57 0.05
C GLY A 98 11.67 -3.40 -0.31
N HIS A 99 11.54 -4.73 -0.35
CA HIS A 99 12.65 -5.60 -0.71
C HIS A 99 12.66 -5.92 -2.22
N CYS A 100 13.36 -5.08 -2.99
CA CYS A 100 13.49 -5.25 -4.46
C CYS A 100 14.11 -6.59 -4.87
N ASP A 101 15.19 -7.01 -4.22
CA ASP A 101 15.93 -8.22 -4.62
C ASP A 101 15.05 -9.47 -4.53
N ILE A 102 14.27 -9.60 -3.44
CA ILE A 102 13.37 -10.73 -3.28
C ILE A 102 12.15 -10.62 -4.20
N ALA A 103 11.66 -9.41 -4.49
CA ALA A 103 10.59 -9.22 -5.47
C ALA A 103 11.04 -9.68 -6.87
N ALA A 104 12.24 -9.27 -7.30
CA ALA A 104 12.86 -9.72 -8.55
C ALA A 104 13.03 -11.23 -8.58
N PHE A 105 13.56 -11.80 -7.50
CA PHE A 105 13.75 -13.25 -7.33
C PHE A 105 12.43 -14.01 -7.46
N LEU A 106 11.37 -13.57 -6.76
CA LEU A 106 10.06 -14.22 -6.82
C LEU A 106 9.47 -14.18 -8.25
N ILE A 107 9.59 -13.06 -8.96
CA ILE A 107 9.14 -12.94 -10.36
C ILE A 107 9.91 -13.88 -11.27
N GLN A 108 11.24 -13.97 -11.12
CA GLN A 108 12.07 -14.93 -11.87
C GLN A 108 11.66 -16.39 -11.63
N HIS A 109 11.13 -16.68 -10.44
CA HIS A 109 10.62 -18.00 -10.06
C HIS A 109 9.11 -18.19 -10.31
N GLY A 110 8.49 -17.33 -11.13
CA GLY A 110 7.14 -17.53 -11.65
C GLY A 110 6.02 -16.85 -10.86
N ALA A 111 6.36 -15.97 -9.90
CA ALA A 111 5.35 -15.12 -9.28
C ALA A 111 4.76 -14.13 -10.30
N ASP A 112 3.44 -14.04 -10.34
CA ASP A 112 2.71 -13.13 -11.22
C ASP A 112 2.67 -11.69 -10.63
N PRO A 113 3.31 -10.69 -11.28
CA PRO A 113 3.31 -9.30 -10.82
C PRO A 113 1.93 -8.63 -10.90
N CYS A 114 1.00 -9.22 -11.64
CA CYS A 114 -0.37 -8.72 -11.83
C CYS A 114 -1.39 -9.46 -10.95
N ARG A 115 -0.95 -10.40 -10.11
CA ARG A 115 -1.86 -11.16 -9.25
C ARG A 115 -2.63 -10.22 -8.33
N VAL A 116 -3.93 -10.41 -8.21
CA VAL A 116 -4.80 -9.60 -7.34
C VAL A 116 -5.16 -10.32 -6.05
N THR A 117 -5.27 -9.54 -4.97
CA THR A 117 -5.91 -9.95 -3.71
C THR A 117 -7.42 -10.07 -3.87
N TRP A 118 -8.11 -10.51 -2.81
CA TRP A 118 -9.57 -10.57 -2.81
C TRP A 118 -10.24 -9.21 -3.00
N ASP A 119 -9.60 -8.11 -2.62
CA ASP A 119 -10.12 -6.76 -2.85
C ASP A 119 -9.71 -6.18 -4.22
N GLY A 120 -9.02 -6.97 -5.04
CA GLY A 120 -8.56 -6.55 -6.37
C GLY A 120 -7.26 -5.74 -6.35
N GLN A 121 -6.54 -5.71 -5.24
CA GLN A 121 -5.26 -4.98 -5.16
C GLN A 121 -4.13 -5.85 -5.73
N THR A 122 -3.28 -5.25 -6.57
CA THR A 122 -2.06 -5.87 -7.11
C THR A 122 -0.85 -5.54 -6.21
N PRO A 123 0.30 -6.23 -6.35
CA PRO A 123 1.54 -5.84 -5.69
C PRO A 123 1.91 -4.36 -5.91
N LEU A 124 1.56 -3.80 -7.06
CA LEU A 124 1.80 -2.38 -7.38
C LEU A 124 1.00 -1.43 -6.47
N HIS A 125 -0.22 -1.80 -6.04
CA HIS A 125 -0.97 -1.01 -5.06
C HIS A 125 -0.26 -0.99 -3.71
N PHE A 126 0.30 -2.13 -3.28
CA PHE A 126 1.02 -2.23 -2.02
C PHE A 126 2.35 -1.46 -2.06
N ALA A 127 3.14 -1.61 -3.12
CA ALA A 127 4.35 -0.83 -3.34
C ALA A 127 4.06 0.69 -3.38
N ALA A 128 2.97 1.08 -4.03
CA ALA A 128 2.53 2.48 -4.08
C ALA A 128 2.09 3.01 -2.72
N THR A 129 1.36 2.21 -1.94
CA THR A 129 0.92 2.62 -0.59
C THR A 129 2.08 2.75 0.39
N ALA A 130 3.14 1.95 0.21
CA ALA A 130 4.32 1.94 1.07
C ALA A 130 5.46 2.86 0.59
N GLY A 131 5.39 3.38 -0.64
CA GLY A 131 6.36 4.33 -1.19
C GLY A 131 7.61 3.70 -1.79
N HIS A 132 7.54 2.43 -2.21
CA HIS A 132 8.68 1.72 -2.78
C HIS A 132 8.74 1.91 -4.30
N CYS A 133 9.35 3.02 -4.73
CA CYS A 133 9.43 3.43 -6.14
C CYS A 133 10.24 2.46 -7.01
N ASP A 134 11.31 1.90 -6.46
CA ASP A 134 12.14 0.86 -7.08
C ASP A 134 11.32 -0.42 -7.37
N ILE A 135 10.51 -0.86 -6.41
CA ILE A 135 9.59 -1.99 -6.62
C ILE A 135 8.50 -1.63 -7.62
N ALA A 136 7.91 -0.44 -7.51
CA ALA A 136 6.88 0.00 -8.45
C ALA A 136 7.40 -0.02 -9.89
N ALA A 137 8.63 0.47 -10.12
CA ALA A 137 9.29 0.43 -11.42
C ALA A 137 9.52 -1.01 -11.90
N LEU A 138 10.00 -1.89 -11.02
CA LEU A 138 10.20 -3.30 -11.31
C LEU A 138 8.90 -4.00 -11.71
N LEU A 139 7.81 -3.76 -10.97
CA LEU A 139 6.51 -4.35 -11.27
C LEU A 139 5.95 -3.86 -12.62
N ILE A 140 6.06 -2.56 -12.92
CA ILE A 140 5.63 -1.98 -14.20
C ILE A 140 6.47 -2.57 -15.35
N GLN A 141 7.79 -2.71 -15.17
CA GLN A 141 8.68 -3.33 -16.16
C GLN A 141 8.27 -4.78 -16.47
N HIS A 142 7.72 -5.48 -15.48
CA HIS A 142 7.21 -6.85 -15.62
C HIS A 142 5.71 -6.94 -15.96
N GLY A 143 5.10 -5.84 -16.40
CA GLY A 143 3.76 -5.84 -16.99
C GLY A 143 2.61 -5.46 -16.06
N ALA A 144 2.88 -4.98 -14.84
CA ALA A 144 1.84 -4.42 -13.97
C ALA A 144 1.23 -3.15 -14.60
N ASP A 145 -0.10 -3.08 -14.61
CA ASP A 145 -0.84 -1.92 -15.13
C ASP A 145 -0.86 -0.77 -14.10
N PRO A 146 -0.22 0.39 -14.38
CA PRO A 146 -0.24 1.55 -13.49
C PRO A 146 -1.63 2.18 -13.34
N SER A 147 -2.57 1.86 -14.22
CA SER A 147 -3.97 2.28 -14.17
C SER A 147 -4.93 1.20 -13.66
N GLY A 148 -4.42 0.03 -13.29
CA GLY A 148 -5.23 -1.10 -12.85
C GLY A 148 -5.99 -0.76 -11.58
N ALA A 149 -7.32 -0.79 -11.62
CA ALA A 149 -8.16 -0.42 -10.47
C ALA A 149 -8.56 -1.65 -9.65
N ASN A 150 -8.56 -1.51 -8.32
CA ASN A 150 -9.11 -2.50 -7.40
C ASN A 150 -10.66 -2.51 -7.44
N LYS A 151 -11.30 -3.35 -6.61
CA LYS A 151 -12.78 -3.45 -6.57
C LYS A 151 -13.46 -2.15 -6.14
N GLY A 152 -12.78 -1.28 -5.39
CA GLY A 152 -13.23 0.05 -5.03
C GLY A 152 -12.94 1.12 -6.08
N GLY A 153 -12.43 0.75 -7.25
CA GLY A 153 -12.06 1.69 -8.31
C GLY A 153 -10.78 2.49 -8.01
N GLN A 154 -10.08 2.20 -6.91
CA GLN A 154 -8.82 2.87 -6.59
C GLN A 154 -7.69 2.28 -7.43
N THR A 155 -6.86 3.15 -8.00
CA THR A 155 -5.65 2.79 -8.76
C THR A 155 -4.41 2.88 -7.86
N PRO A 156 -3.24 2.37 -8.29
CA PRO A 156 -1.98 2.59 -7.58
C PRO A 156 -1.68 4.08 -7.31
N LEU A 157 -2.15 4.98 -8.18
CA LEU A 157 -1.96 6.42 -7.97
C LEU A 157 -2.77 6.94 -6.78
N HIS A 158 -3.96 6.39 -6.51
CA HIS A 158 -4.71 6.70 -5.29
C HIS A 158 -3.94 6.23 -4.05
N SER A 159 -3.38 5.01 -4.11
CA SER A 159 -2.54 4.45 -3.05
C SER A 159 -1.29 5.31 -2.75
N ALA A 160 -0.54 5.70 -3.78
CA ALA A 160 0.62 6.59 -3.65
C ALA A 160 0.21 7.96 -3.10
N ALA A 161 -0.93 8.47 -3.56
CA ALA A 161 -1.43 9.77 -3.13
C ALA A 161 -1.86 9.77 -1.66
N PHE A 162 -2.54 8.72 -1.21
CA PHE A 162 -2.90 8.53 0.20
C PHE A 162 -1.67 8.39 1.10
N GLY A 163 -0.64 7.65 0.63
CA GLY A 163 0.62 7.46 1.35
C GLY A 163 1.58 8.67 1.32
N GLY A 164 1.37 9.62 0.41
CA GLY A 164 2.21 10.80 0.26
C GLY A 164 3.48 10.60 -0.54
N HIS A 165 3.54 9.55 -1.36
CA HIS A 165 4.73 9.13 -2.09
C HIS A 165 4.79 9.78 -3.48
N SER A 166 5.35 10.99 -3.53
CA SER A 166 5.41 11.82 -4.75
C SER A 166 6.27 11.22 -5.85
N ASP A 167 7.34 10.50 -5.50
CA ASP A 167 8.18 9.75 -6.42
C ASP A 167 7.44 8.60 -7.11
N VAL A 168 6.69 7.81 -6.35
CA VAL A 168 5.85 6.74 -6.91
C VAL A 168 4.71 7.32 -7.73
N ALA A 169 4.08 8.40 -7.26
CA ALA A 169 3.03 9.08 -8.02
C ALA A 169 3.54 9.59 -9.36
N ALA A 170 4.74 10.19 -9.39
CA ALA A 170 5.37 10.68 -10.62
C ALA A 170 5.68 9.54 -11.59
N LEU A 171 6.23 8.43 -11.08
CA LEU A 171 6.46 7.22 -11.87
C LEU A 171 5.17 6.69 -12.49
N LEU A 172 4.09 6.58 -11.71
CA LEU A 172 2.80 6.08 -12.20
C LEU A 172 2.22 6.98 -13.30
N ILE A 173 2.26 8.30 -13.11
CA ILE A 173 1.80 9.29 -14.11
C ILE A 173 2.64 9.19 -15.39
N GLN A 174 3.97 9.06 -15.26
CA GLN A 174 4.88 8.89 -16.40
C GLN A 174 4.54 7.63 -17.21
N HIS A 175 4.05 6.58 -16.56
CA HIS A 175 3.60 5.34 -17.19
C HIS A 175 2.10 5.32 -17.55
N GLY A 176 1.43 6.48 -17.54
CA GLY A 176 0.09 6.64 -18.10
C GLY A 176 -1.07 6.55 -17.09
N ALA A 177 -0.79 6.61 -15.78
CA ALA A 177 -1.85 6.74 -14.78
C ALA A 177 -2.53 8.11 -14.90
N ASP A 178 -3.85 8.12 -14.90
CA ASP A 178 -4.67 9.33 -14.98
C ASP A 178 -4.81 9.99 -13.58
N PRO A 179 -4.28 11.20 -13.36
CA PRO A 179 -4.36 11.91 -12.07
C PRO A 179 -5.77 12.41 -11.73
N SER A 180 -6.71 12.36 -12.69
CA SER A 180 -8.10 12.79 -12.53
C SER A 180 -9.09 11.64 -12.34
N ARG A 181 -8.62 10.38 -12.38
CA ARG A 181 -9.50 9.21 -12.30
C ARG A 181 -10.18 9.11 -10.95
N TYR A 182 -11.49 8.91 -10.96
CA TYR A 182 -12.27 8.72 -9.73
C TYR A 182 -12.38 7.25 -9.31
N SER A 183 -12.31 7.01 -8.00
CA SER A 183 -12.72 5.76 -7.38
C SER A 183 -14.25 5.62 -7.32
N VAL A 184 -14.75 4.46 -6.87
CA VAL A 184 -16.19 4.21 -6.66
C VAL A 184 -16.80 5.18 -5.66
N ASP A 185 -16.03 5.62 -4.66
CA ASP A 185 -16.44 6.65 -3.69
C ASP A 185 -16.33 8.09 -4.25
N ALA A 186 -16.17 8.24 -5.56
CA ALA A 186 -15.96 9.50 -6.25
C ALA A 186 -14.81 10.33 -5.65
N ARG A 187 -13.75 9.67 -5.19
CA ARG A 187 -12.52 10.34 -4.75
C ARG A 187 -11.49 10.28 -5.88
N SER A 188 -10.82 11.40 -6.14
CA SER A 188 -9.66 11.48 -7.03
C SER A 188 -8.37 11.27 -6.22
N PRO A 189 -7.23 10.96 -6.86
CA PRO A 189 -5.94 10.94 -6.19
C PRO A 189 -5.62 12.26 -5.47
N LEU A 190 -6.06 13.39 -6.02
CA LEU A 190 -5.89 14.70 -5.40
C LEU A 190 -6.65 14.82 -4.08
N PHE A 191 -7.85 14.24 -4.03
CA PHE A 191 -8.64 14.14 -2.81
C PHE A 191 -7.91 13.34 -1.74
N ASP A 192 -7.36 12.18 -2.09
CA ASP A 192 -6.62 11.32 -1.15
C ASP A 192 -5.32 11.99 -0.65
N ALA A 193 -4.58 12.68 -1.53
CA ALA A 193 -3.41 13.47 -1.15
C ALA A 193 -3.74 14.63 -0.21
N ALA A 194 -4.88 15.31 -0.46
CA ALA A 194 -5.31 16.44 0.36
C ALA A 194 -5.77 16.00 1.76
N MET A 195 -6.49 14.88 1.84
CA MET A 195 -6.88 14.24 3.10
C MET A 195 -5.66 13.79 3.92
N GLY A 196 -4.58 13.35 3.27
CA GLY A 196 -3.32 12.97 3.92
C GLY A 196 -2.37 14.14 4.25
N GLY A 197 -2.63 15.35 3.71
CA GLY A 197 -1.78 16.52 3.93
C GLY A 197 -0.51 16.59 3.08
N HIS A 198 -0.46 15.85 1.96
CA HIS A 198 0.76 15.61 1.20
C HIS A 198 1.00 16.65 0.10
N CYS A 199 1.61 17.79 0.47
CA CYS A 199 1.81 18.94 -0.43
C CYS A 199 2.52 18.60 -1.75
N ASP A 200 3.55 17.76 -1.71
CA ASP A 200 4.33 17.40 -2.89
C ASP A 200 3.48 16.63 -3.92
N VAL A 201 2.66 15.69 -3.43
CA VAL A 201 1.73 14.94 -4.27
C VAL A 201 0.63 15.85 -4.83
N VAL A 202 0.04 16.73 -3.99
CA VAL A 202 -0.98 17.68 -4.43
C VAL A 202 -0.43 18.56 -5.56
N THR A 203 0.79 19.08 -5.39
CA THR A 203 1.48 19.89 -6.40
C THR A 203 1.65 19.12 -7.70
N LEU A 204 2.19 17.90 -7.60
CA LEU A 204 2.42 17.02 -8.75
C LEU A 204 1.11 16.74 -9.50
N LEU A 205 0.05 16.36 -8.79
CA LEU A 205 -1.23 16.03 -9.41
C LEU A 205 -1.85 17.22 -10.13
N ILE A 206 -1.82 18.42 -9.53
CA ILE A 206 -2.32 19.64 -10.17
C ILE A 206 -1.49 20.00 -11.42
N GLN A 207 -0.15 19.87 -11.34
CA GLN A 207 0.73 20.09 -12.50
C GLN A 207 0.42 19.15 -13.66
N HIS A 208 -0.06 17.94 -13.37
CA HIS A 208 -0.46 16.94 -14.35
C HIS A 208 -1.97 16.96 -14.67
N GLY A 209 -2.70 18.02 -14.29
CA GLY A 209 -4.06 18.28 -14.76
C GLY A 209 -5.19 17.82 -13.84
N ALA A 210 -4.89 17.45 -12.58
CA ALA A 210 -5.94 17.22 -11.58
C ALA A 210 -6.65 18.53 -11.23
N ASP A 211 -7.99 18.50 -11.20
CA ASP A 211 -8.80 19.66 -10.86
C ASP A 211 -8.89 19.87 -9.32
N PRO A 212 -8.35 20.98 -8.77
CA PRO A 212 -8.42 21.29 -7.34
C PRO A 212 -9.85 21.57 -6.84
N CYS A 213 -10.79 21.81 -7.75
CA CYS A 213 -12.20 22.03 -7.46
C CYS A 213 -13.05 20.76 -7.62
N SER A 214 -12.43 19.61 -7.91
CA SER A 214 -13.12 18.33 -8.00
C SER A 214 -13.91 18.01 -6.74
N MET A 215 -15.08 17.37 -6.89
CA MET A 215 -15.96 17.03 -5.79
C MET A 215 -16.30 15.54 -5.80
N ASN A 216 -16.42 14.95 -4.61
CA ASN A 216 -16.99 13.62 -4.47
C ASN A 216 -18.53 13.64 -4.50
N TRP A 217 -19.17 12.47 -4.36
CA TRP A 217 -20.65 12.34 -4.36
C TRP A 217 -21.33 13.11 -3.21
N MET A 218 -20.57 13.42 -2.16
CA MET A 218 -21.01 14.27 -1.05
C MET A 218 -20.75 15.76 -1.31
N ARG A 219 -20.38 16.19 -2.53
CA ARG A 219 -20.03 17.58 -2.85
C ARG A 219 -18.91 18.16 -1.97
N VAL A 220 -18.04 17.29 -1.43
CA VAL A 220 -16.88 17.69 -0.64
C VAL A 220 -15.69 17.88 -1.58
N THR A 221 -14.98 19.00 -1.44
CA THR A 221 -13.77 19.32 -2.21
C THR A 221 -12.50 18.86 -1.47
N PRO A 222 -11.36 18.68 -2.17
CA PRO A 222 -10.07 18.45 -1.52
C PRO A 222 -9.73 19.52 -0.47
N LEU A 223 -10.18 20.76 -0.67
CA LEU A 223 -9.94 21.86 0.27
C LEU A 223 -10.70 21.66 1.60
N HIS A 224 -11.90 21.10 1.56
CA HIS A 224 -12.67 20.79 2.78
C HIS A 224 -11.96 19.74 3.63
N ASP A 225 -11.46 18.66 3.02
CA ASP A 225 -10.74 17.62 3.74
C ASP A 225 -9.37 18.11 4.25
N ALA A 226 -8.64 18.89 3.45
CA ALA A 226 -7.40 19.55 3.90
C ALA A 226 -7.66 20.46 5.11
N ALA A 227 -8.76 21.23 5.11
CA ALA A 227 -9.14 22.09 6.22
C ALA A 227 -9.60 21.29 7.45
N MET A 228 -10.33 20.20 7.27
CA MET A 228 -10.78 19.31 8.35
C MET A 228 -9.62 18.57 9.02
N GLY A 229 -8.63 18.13 8.22
CA GLY A 229 -7.38 17.52 8.71
C GLY A 229 -6.39 18.54 9.29
N GLY A 230 -6.64 19.84 9.13
CA GLY A 230 -5.75 20.91 9.61
C GLY A 230 -4.49 21.09 8.76
N HIS A 231 -4.47 20.57 7.53
CA HIS A 231 -3.37 20.64 6.58
C HIS A 231 -3.33 22.02 5.91
N ARG A 232 -2.81 23.01 6.64
CA ARG A 232 -2.79 24.42 6.22
C ARG A 232 -2.04 24.64 4.91
N ASP A 233 -0.92 23.97 4.72
CA ASP A 233 -0.08 24.14 3.54
C ASP A 233 -0.77 23.60 2.29
N VAL A 234 -1.42 22.43 2.38
CA VAL A 234 -2.27 21.89 1.32
C VAL A 234 -3.45 22.82 1.03
N ALA A 235 -4.14 23.31 2.07
CA ALA A 235 -5.26 24.23 1.89
C ALA A 235 -4.83 25.53 1.19
N ALA A 236 -3.68 26.09 1.57
CA ALA A 236 -3.10 27.26 0.92
C ALA A 236 -2.76 26.97 -0.55
N LEU A 237 -2.19 25.80 -0.83
CA LEU A 237 -1.84 25.37 -2.19
C LEU A 237 -3.08 25.20 -3.07
N LEU A 238 -4.12 24.54 -2.57
CA LEU A 238 -5.38 24.38 -3.29
C LEU A 238 -6.03 25.74 -3.59
N ILE A 239 -6.03 26.68 -2.64
CA ILE A 239 -6.55 28.05 -2.85
C ILE A 239 -5.70 28.79 -3.90
N GLN A 240 -4.38 28.66 -3.85
CA GLN A 240 -3.48 29.25 -4.85
C GLN A 240 -3.79 28.73 -6.26
N HIS A 241 -4.22 27.48 -6.37
CA HIS A 241 -4.61 26.84 -7.63
C HIS A 241 -6.11 26.95 -7.96
N GLY A 242 -6.85 27.84 -7.27
CA GLY A 242 -8.22 28.22 -7.66
C GLY A 242 -9.34 27.52 -6.90
N ALA A 243 -9.05 26.73 -5.87
CA ALA A 243 -10.09 26.18 -5.00
C ALA A 243 -10.80 27.30 -4.20
N ASP A 244 -12.14 27.31 -4.25
CA ASP A 244 -12.94 28.29 -3.55
C ASP A 244 -13.08 27.95 -2.04
N PRO A 245 -12.54 28.75 -1.11
CA PRO A 245 -12.70 28.53 0.32
C PRO A 245 -14.15 28.71 0.82
N CYS A 246 -15.04 29.22 -0.03
CA CYS A 246 -16.46 29.42 0.27
C CYS A 246 -17.37 28.35 -0.34
N SER A 247 -16.84 27.30 -0.99
CA SER A 247 -17.68 26.28 -1.61
C SER A 247 -18.62 25.61 -0.59
N GLU A 248 -19.92 25.59 -0.87
CA GLU A 248 -20.92 25.11 0.09
C GLU A 248 -20.93 23.58 0.24
N ASP A 249 -20.49 23.08 1.40
CA ASP A 249 -20.72 21.71 1.87
C ASP A 249 -22.16 21.48 2.32
N TRP A 250 -22.80 20.39 1.87
CA TRP A 250 -24.18 20.05 2.25
C TRP A 250 -24.34 19.73 3.74
N LYS A 251 -23.27 19.28 4.42
CA LYS A 251 -23.29 18.94 5.86
C LYS A 251 -23.10 20.13 6.79
N TYR A 252 -22.58 21.26 6.31
CA TYR A 252 -22.32 22.43 7.17
C TYR A 252 -22.56 23.75 6.43
N LYS A 253 -23.77 24.28 6.59
CA LYS A 253 -24.11 25.72 6.38
C LYS A 253 -23.30 26.70 7.27
N MET A 254 -22.22 26.26 7.94
CA MET A 254 -21.63 26.96 9.08
C MET A 254 -20.11 26.82 9.25
N PHE A 255 -19.32 26.64 8.18
CA PHE A 255 -17.84 26.62 8.30
C PHE A 255 -17.07 27.63 7.44
N CYS A 256 -17.78 28.40 6.61
CA CYS A 256 -17.23 29.46 5.74
C CYS A 256 -16.34 30.50 6.47
N CYS A 257 -16.45 30.63 7.80
CA CYS A 257 -15.67 31.60 8.59
C CYS A 257 -14.34 31.07 9.15
N THR A 258 -14.13 29.75 9.24
CA THR A 258 -12.95 29.20 9.94
C THR A 258 -11.74 29.05 9.02
N ALA A 259 -11.94 28.65 7.77
CA ALA A 259 -10.85 28.54 6.78
C ALA A 259 -10.16 29.90 6.53
N LYS A 260 -10.94 30.99 6.41
CA LYS A 260 -10.39 32.35 6.29
C LYS A 260 -9.50 32.75 7.48
N ARG A 261 -9.88 32.40 8.71
CA ARG A 261 -9.12 32.79 9.92
C ARG A 261 -7.87 31.95 10.15
N THR A 262 -7.85 30.70 9.71
CA THR A 262 -6.74 29.78 9.93
C THR A 262 -5.68 29.89 8.83
N VAL A 263 -6.06 30.24 7.61
CA VAL A 263 -5.15 30.38 6.45
C VAL A 263 -4.65 31.82 6.27
N MET A 264 -5.49 32.85 6.44
CA MET A 264 -5.08 34.25 6.27
C MET A 264 -4.68 34.89 7.60
N GLY A 265 -3.60 34.40 8.23
CA GLY A 265 -3.10 34.81 9.54
C GLY A 265 -3.43 36.27 9.93
N LYS A 266 -3.97 36.45 11.15
CA LYS A 266 -4.38 37.72 11.79
C LYS A 266 -3.94 38.95 10.99
N GLY A 267 -4.88 39.55 10.26
CA GLY A 267 -4.64 40.71 9.42
C GLY A 267 -3.73 41.74 10.07
N ASP A 268 -2.65 42.04 9.38
CA ASP A 268 -1.87 43.25 9.60
C ASP A 268 -2.81 44.44 9.49
N LYS A 269 -2.82 45.23 10.57
CA LYS A 269 -3.43 46.55 10.60
C LYS A 269 -2.68 47.42 9.60
N MET A 270 -3.34 47.81 8.51
CA MET A 270 -2.96 49.00 7.77
C MET A 270 -4.01 50.07 8.07
N ALA A 271 -3.50 51.23 8.48
CA ALA A 271 -4.21 52.43 8.90
C ALA A 271 -5.07 53.06 7.79
#